data_AF-A0A848TFC0-F1
#
_entry.id   AF-A0A848TFC0-F1
#
_cell.length_a   1.000
_cell.length_b   1.000
_cell.length_c   1.000
_cell.angle_alpha   90.00
_cell.angle_beta   90.00
_cell.angle_gamma   90.00
#
_symmetry.space_group_name_H-M   'P 1'
#
loop_
_entity.id
_entity.type
_entity.pdbx_description
1 polymer ?
#
loop_
_entity_poly.entity_id
_entity_poly.type
_entity_poly.pdbx_seq_one_letter_code
_entity_poly.pdbx_strand_id
1 'polypeptide(L)'
;MHDLVRQIRYPVQTPPDTGDAVEIYDGILWIRIPLPMALDHVNVYAVDEGDSWTIIDTGLDTRKTRAIWETLLTGPLGGKPVERLIVTHHHPDHIGLAGWFQSA
;
A
#
# COMPACT_ATOMS: atom_id res chain seq x y z
N MET A 1 -0.28 32.64 15.68
CA MET A 1 0.97 31.88 15.80
C MET A 1 1.05 30.89 14.64
N HIS A 2 1.18 31.41 13.42
CA HIS A 2 1.34 30.65 12.19
C HIS A 2 2.43 31.39 11.43
N ASP A 3 3.67 30.90 11.48
CA ASP A 3 4.74 31.27 10.53
C ASP A 3 5.99 30.42 10.75
N LEU A 4 5.80 29.09 10.64
CA LEU A 4 6.89 28.11 10.55
C LEU A 4 6.42 26.89 9.76
N VAL A 5 5.57 27.07 8.74
CA VAL A 5 5.27 25.98 7.80
C VAL A 5 6.44 25.90 6.83
N ARG A 6 7.39 25.01 7.10
CA ARG A 6 8.29 24.54 6.04
C ARG A 6 7.40 24.07 4.90
N GLN A 7 7.56 24.66 3.71
CA GLN A 7 6.81 24.23 2.53
C GLN A 7 7.02 22.73 2.33
N ILE A 8 5.93 21.97 2.39
CA ILE A 8 5.95 20.55 2.03
C ILE A 8 6.10 20.48 0.51
N ARG A 9 7.12 19.74 0.06
CA ARG A 9 7.32 19.44 -1.36
C ARG A 9 6.81 18.04 -1.62
N TYR A 10 6.04 17.88 -2.70
CA TYR A 10 5.55 16.60 -3.18
C TYR A 10 6.41 16.19 -4.38
N PRO A 11 7.50 15.41 -4.19
CA PRO A 11 8.42 15.05 -5.27
C PRO A 11 7.77 14.12 -6.30
N VAL A 12 6.76 13.35 -5.88
CA VAL A 12 5.93 12.50 -6.74
C VAL A 12 4.53 13.13 -6.75
N GLN A 13 4.12 13.65 -7.90
CA GLN A 13 2.88 14.42 -8.03
C GLN A 13 1.66 13.55 -8.38
N THR A 14 1.89 12.46 -9.11
CA THR A 14 0.82 11.59 -9.59
C THR A 14 0.75 10.36 -8.71
N PRO A 15 -0.38 10.13 -8.01
CA PRO A 15 -0.60 8.87 -7.30
C PRO A 15 -0.78 7.69 -8.26
N PRO A 16 -0.46 6.45 -7.81
CA PRO A 16 -0.77 5.26 -8.59
C PRO A 16 -2.29 5.12 -8.79
N ASP A 17 -2.68 4.61 -9.95
CA ASP A 17 -4.05 4.18 -10.21
C ASP A 17 -4.39 2.93 -9.39
N THR A 18 -5.68 2.60 -9.32
CA THR A 18 -6.13 1.39 -8.61
C THR A 18 -5.58 0.13 -9.27
N GLY A 19 -4.84 -0.69 -8.51
CA GLY A 19 -4.21 -1.91 -9.02
C GLY A 19 -2.83 -1.69 -9.63
N ASP A 20 -2.29 -0.47 -9.54
CA ASP A 20 -0.94 -0.12 -9.98
C ASP A 20 -0.05 0.33 -8.80
N ALA A 21 1.25 0.53 -9.06
CA ALA A 21 2.21 1.03 -8.09
C ALA A 21 3.20 2.02 -8.73
N VAL A 22 3.68 2.98 -7.93
CA VAL A 22 4.72 3.93 -8.34
C VAL A 22 5.95 3.72 -7.46
N GLU A 23 7.12 3.56 -8.06
CA GLU A 23 8.38 3.55 -7.34
C GLU A 23 8.73 4.98 -6.88
N ILE A 24 8.79 5.18 -5.56
CA ILE A 24 9.05 6.50 -4.96
C ILE A 24 10.49 6.65 -4.45
N TYR A 25 11.19 5.52 -4.31
CA TYR A 25 12.60 5.39 -4.00
C TYR A 25 13.06 4.00 -4.44
N ASP A 26 14.36 3.78 -4.58
CA ASP A 26 14.96 2.50 -4.96
C ASP A 26 14.39 1.35 -4.09
N GLY A 27 13.65 0.44 -4.72
CA GLY A 27 13.01 -0.71 -4.07
C GLY A 27 11.81 -0.39 -3.18
N ILE A 28 11.25 0.83 -3.22
CA ILE A 28 10.08 1.24 -2.44
C ILE A 28 8.95 1.64 -3.37
N LEU A 29 7.91 0.80 -3.42
CA LEU A 29 6.70 1.04 -4.18
C LEU A 29 5.62 1.65 -3.28
N TRP A 30 4.99 2.71 -3.79
CA TRP A 30 3.76 3.27 -3.25
C TRP A 30 2.56 2.68 -3.97
N ILE A 31 1.57 2.22 -3.19
CA ILE A 31 0.28 1.69 -3.63
C ILE A 31 -0.82 2.49 -2.95
N ARG A 32 -1.92 2.77 -3.67
CA ARG A 32 -3.09 3.48 -3.14
C ARG A 32 -4.33 2.58 -3.15
N ILE A 33 -4.85 2.25 -1.97
CA ILE A 33 -6.02 1.40 -1.81
C ILE A 33 -7.26 2.27 -1.53
N PRO A 34 -8.34 2.16 -2.33
CA PRO A 34 -9.53 2.99 -2.14
C PRO A 34 -10.33 2.58 -0.90
N LEU A 35 -10.93 3.56 -0.21
CA LEU A 35 -11.79 3.39 0.96
C LEU A 35 -13.21 3.92 0.68
N PRO A 36 -14.27 3.26 1.18
CA PRO A 36 -15.66 3.70 1.01
C PRO A 36 -16.06 4.74 2.07
N MET A 37 -15.21 5.74 2.31
CA MET A 37 -15.38 6.74 3.39
C MET A 37 -15.02 8.15 2.88
N ALA A 38 -15.20 9.18 3.72
CA ALA A 38 -14.80 10.55 3.39
C ALA A 38 -13.29 10.69 3.17
N LEU A 39 -12.49 9.96 3.96
CA LEU A 39 -11.11 9.65 3.60
C LEU A 39 -11.17 8.51 2.58
N ASP A 40 -10.90 8.83 1.31
CA ASP A 40 -11.21 7.97 0.18
C ASP A 40 -10.10 6.95 -0.16
N HIS A 41 -8.99 6.94 0.58
CA HIS A 41 -7.89 6.01 0.37
C HIS A 41 -7.00 5.84 1.61
N VAL A 42 -6.24 4.75 1.59
CA VAL A 42 -5.05 4.53 2.43
C VAL A 42 -3.84 4.28 1.51
N ASN A 43 -2.68 4.78 1.92
CA ASN A 43 -1.42 4.49 1.24
C ASN A 43 -0.79 3.26 1.87
N VAL A 44 -0.36 2.34 1.02
CA VAL A 44 0.31 1.08 1.34
C VAL A 44 1.68 1.11 0.65
N TYR A 45 2.65 0.41 1.22
CA TYR A 45 3.99 0.33 0.64
C TYR A 45 4.44 -1.12 0.47
N ALA A 46 5.19 -1.38 -0.60
CA ALA A 46 5.94 -2.60 -0.79
C ALA A 46 7.44 -2.26 -0.83
N VAL A 47 8.22 -2.96 -0.02
CA VAL A 47 9.68 -2.81 0.07
C VAL A 47 10.32 -4.08 -0.48
N ASP A 48 11.15 -3.92 -1.51
CA ASP A 48 11.85 -5.01 -2.19
C ASP A 48 12.96 -5.54 -1.27
N GLU A 49 12.92 -6.85 -1.00
CA GLU A 49 13.92 -7.56 -0.20
C GLU A 49 14.77 -8.49 -1.11
N GLY A 50 14.66 -8.33 -2.43
CA GLY A 50 15.33 -9.16 -3.44
C GLY A 50 14.38 -10.22 -3.98
N ASP A 51 14.31 -11.37 -3.31
CA ASP A 51 13.47 -12.50 -3.71
C ASP A 51 12.04 -12.42 -3.16
N SER A 52 11.74 -11.44 -2.31
CA SER A 52 10.44 -11.26 -1.67
C SER A 52 10.10 -9.79 -1.43
N TRP A 53 8.87 -9.54 -1.00
CA TRP A 53 8.38 -8.23 -0.57
C TRP A 53 8.12 -8.20 0.94
N THR A 54 8.46 -7.07 1.57
CA THR A 54 7.82 -6.62 2.81
C THR A 54 6.66 -5.68 2.45
N ILE A 55 5.44 -5.99 2.89
CA ILE A 55 4.26 -5.13 2.74
C ILE A 55 4.02 -4.33 4.02
N ILE A 56 3.63 -3.06 3.89
CA ILE A 56 3.27 -2.17 4.99
C ILE A 56 1.81 -1.72 4.81
N ASP A 57 0.94 -2.17 5.72
CA ASP A 57 -0.52 -1.98 5.72
C ASP A 57 -1.25 -2.61 4.52
N THR A 58 -2.57 -2.73 4.58
CA THR A 58 -3.30 -3.62 3.65
C THR A 58 -4.63 -3.13 3.07
N GLY A 59 -5.25 -2.10 3.65
CA GLY A 59 -6.63 -1.73 3.30
C GLY A 59 -7.69 -2.54 4.06
N LEU A 60 -8.95 -2.19 3.81
CA LEU A 60 -10.11 -2.90 4.36
C LEU A 60 -10.25 -4.30 3.75
N ASP A 61 -10.67 -5.27 4.56
CA ASP A 61 -11.06 -6.59 4.05
C ASP A 61 -12.40 -6.55 3.31
N THR A 62 -12.32 -6.31 2.01
CA THR A 62 -13.46 -6.35 1.10
C THR A 62 -13.11 -7.15 -0.15
N ARG A 63 -14.13 -7.68 -0.83
CA ARG A 63 -13.94 -8.37 -2.13
C ARG A 63 -13.21 -7.50 -3.16
N LYS A 64 -13.52 -6.18 -3.16
CA LYS A 64 -12.85 -5.21 -4.04
C LYS A 64 -11.37 -5.10 -3.71
N THR A 65 -11.02 -4.94 -2.44
CA THR A 65 -9.63 -4.81 -1.99
C THR A 65 -8.83 -6.09 -2.29
N ARG A 66 -9.42 -7.28 -2.08
CA ARG A 66 -8.76 -8.56 -2.42
C ARG A 66 -8.45 -8.67 -3.92
N ALA A 67 -9.40 -8.33 -4.78
CA ALA A 67 -9.18 -8.33 -6.23
C ALA A 67 -8.10 -7.32 -6.68
N ILE A 68 -8.01 -6.17 -6.00
CA ILE A 68 -6.93 -5.19 -6.22
C ILE A 68 -5.59 -5.82 -5.83
N TRP A 69 -5.51 -6.50 -4.68
CA TRP A 69 -4.29 -7.19 -4.26
C TRP A 69 -3.88 -8.33 -5.20
N GLU A 70 -4.82 -9.13 -5.70
CA GLU A 70 -4.52 -10.15 -6.73
C GLU A 70 -3.89 -9.51 -7.99
N THR A 71 -4.41 -8.35 -8.41
CA THR A 71 -3.86 -7.58 -9.54
C THR A 71 -2.46 -7.06 -9.22
N LEU A 72 -2.25 -6.48 -8.02
CA LEU A 72 -0.97 -5.96 -7.58
C LEU A 72 0.11 -7.06 -7.53
N LEU A 73 -0.22 -8.19 -6.89
CA LEU A 73 0.69 -9.33 -6.68
C LEU A 73 1.15 -9.94 -8.01
N THR A 74 0.24 -10.06 -8.98
CA THR A 74 0.55 -10.65 -10.30
C THR A 74 1.08 -9.64 -11.32
N GLY A 75 0.82 -8.34 -11.11
CA GLY A 75 1.25 -7.25 -11.98
C GLY A 75 2.48 -6.52 -11.41
N PRO A 76 2.32 -5.29 -10.86
CA PRO A 76 3.44 -4.46 -10.40
C PRO A 76 4.42 -5.13 -9.42
N LEU A 77 3.98 -6.09 -8.60
CA LEU A 77 4.86 -6.81 -7.65
C LEU A 77 5.56 -8.02 -8.29
N GLY A 78 5.35 -8.27 -9.58
CA GLY A 78 6.11 -9.23 -10.37
C GLY A 78 5.96 -10.69 -9.94
N GLY A 79 4.93 -11.04 -9.18
CA GLY A 79 4.72 -12.40 -8.68
C GLY A 79 5.71 -12.87 -7.60
N LYS A 80 6.58 -11.98 -7.09
CA LYS A 80 7.44 -12.32 -5.95
C LYS A 80 6.58 -12.59 -4.70
N PRO A 81 6.97 -13.53 -3.83
CA PRO A 81 6.25 -13.79 -2.58
C PRO A 81 6.30 -12.58 -1.64
N VAL A 82 5.25 -12.43 -0.82
CA VAL A 82 5.25 -11.52 0.33
C VAL A 82 5.68 -12.33 1.55
N GLU A 83 6.87 -12.07 2.10
CA GLU A 83 7.39 -12.82 3.26
C GLU A 83 7.17 -12.11 4.59
N ARG A 84 6.93 -10.79 4.55
CA ARG A 84 6.68 -9.99 5.75
C ARG A 84 5.53 -9.05 5.53
N LEU A 85 4.66 -8.98 6.52
CA LEU A 85 3.63 -7.95 6.63
C LEU A 85 3.88 -7.14 7.91
N ILE A 86 4.00 -5.83 7.76
CA ILE A 86 4.05 -4.86 8.85
C ILE A 86 2.73 -4.10 8.86
N VAL A 87 2.06 -4.09 10.00
CA VAL A 87 0.86 -3.27 10.22
C VAL A 87 1.24 -2.14 11.15
N THR A 88 0.98 -0.90 10.73
CA THR A 88 1.35 0.29 11.50
C THR A 88 0.54 0.41 12.79
N HIS A 89 -0.77 0.13 12.73
CA HIS A 89 -1.68 0.12 13.86
C HIS A 89 -3.00 -0.61 13.53
N HIS A 90 -3.88 -0.76 14.52
CA HIS A 90 -5.04 -1.66 14.43
C HIS A 90 -6.27 -1.11 13.70
N HIS A 91 -6.23 0.10 13.13
CA HIS A 91 -7.41 0.61 12.43
C HIS A 91 -7.72 -0.24 11.18
N PRO A 92 -9.01 -0.43 10.83
CA PRO A 92 -9.42 -1.42 9.83
C PRO A 92 -8.83 -1.23 8.44
N ASP A 93 -8.56 0.00 8.03
CA ASP A 93 -7.94 0.35 6.76
C ASP A 93 -6.44 0.01 6.70
N HIS A 94 -5.82 -0.33 7.81
CA HIS A 94 -4.43 -0.76 7.88
C HIS A 94 -4.32 -2.28 8.08
N ILE A 95 -5.02 -2.81 9.10
CA ILE A 95 -4.95 -4.23 9.50
C ILE A 95 -5.89 -5.14 8.69
N GLY A 96 -6.84 -4.59 7.94
CA GLY A 96 -8.02 -5.31 7.45
C GLY A 96 -7.70 -6.64 6.77
N LEU A 97 -6.78 -6.65 5.80
CA LEU A 97 -6.41 -7.87 5.06
C LEU A 97 -5.22 -8.64 5.64
N ALA A 98 -4.74 -8.31 6.84
CA ALA A 98 -3.61 -9.02 7.45
C ALA A 98 -3.88 -10.54 7.59
N GLY A 99 -5.10 -10.93 7.96
CA GLY A 99 -5.49 -12.34 8.02
C GLY A 99 -5.54 -13.03 6.66
N TRP A 100 -5.93 -12.30 5.61
CA TRP A 100 -5.94 -12.83 4.24
C TRP A 100 -4.51 -13.13 3.76
N PHE A 101 -3.58 -12.19 3.96
CA PHE A 101 -2.16 -12.39 3.65
C PHE A 101 -1.51 -13.55 4.41
N GLN A 102 -1.92 -13.79 5.66
CA GLN A 102 -1.37 -14.91 6.45
C GLN A 102 -1.91 -16.28 6.00
N SER A 103 -3.07 -16.30 5.35
CA SER A 103 -3.77 -17.54 4.94
C SER A 103 -3.59 -17.91 3.46
N ALA A 104 -2.98 -17.02 2.68
CA ALA A 104 -2.80 -17.14 1.24
C ALA A 104 -1.61 -18.04 0.87
#